data_AF-A0A8J6PRJ0-F1
#
_entry.id   AF-A0A8J6PRJ0-F1
#
_cell.length_a   1.000
_cell.length_b   1.000
_cell.length_c   1.000
_cell.angle_alpha   90.00
_cell.angle_beta   90.00
_cell.angle_gamma   90.00
#
_symmetry.space_group_name_H-M   'P 1'
#
loop_
_entity.id
_entity.type
_entity.pdbx_description
1 polymer ?
#
loop_
_entity_poly.entity_id
_entity_poly.type
_entity_poly.pdbx_seq_one_letter_code
_entity_poly.pdbx_strand_id
1 'polypeptide(L)'
;MKLLLTSFGLANATIVAALERLLDKPIGEATVMYVPTALHATPGGAAYGWRMLDAIRPVLWADVGILELTALPDVPSDRWLPDLQAVDAIAVGGGNTPYLSHWFQRS
;
A
#
# COMPACT_ATOMS: atom_id res chain seq x y z
N MET A 1 -15.74 -4.51 -6.75
CA MET A 1 -14.49 -4.02 -6.12
C MET A 1 -14.83 -3.01 -5.04
N LYS A 2 -14.10 -3.03 -3.93
CA LYS A 2 -14.14 -1.99 -2.87
C LYS A 2 -12.91 -1.10 -3.04
N LEU A 3 -13.08 0.21 -3.14
CA LEU A 3 -11.98 1.17 -3.33
C LEU A 3 -12.16 2.36 -2.41
N LEU A 4 -11.05 2.83 -1.82
CA LEU A 4 -10.98 4.07 -1.07
C LEU A 4 -9.91 4.96 -1.70
N LEU A 5 -10.34 6.05 -2.33
CA LEU A 5 -9.45 7.02 -2.97
C LEU A 5 -9.22 8.19 -2.01
N THR A 6 -7.97 8.50 -1.73
CA THR A 6 -7.58 9.55 -0.79
C THR A 6 -6.56 10.47 -1.44
N SER A 7 -6.61 11.77 -1.11
CA SER A 7 -5.57 12.72 -1.52
C SER A 7 -4.31 12.62 -0.65
N PHE A 8 -4.46 12.19 0.60
CA PHE A 8 -3.37 12.13 1.58
C PHE A 8 -3.56 10.98 2.58
N GLY A 9 -3.78 9.75 2.09
CA GLY A 9 -3.87 8.57 2.95
C GLY A 9 -4.96 8.68 4.04
N LEU A 10 -4.72 8.05 5.19
CA LEU A 10 -5.63 8.00 6.34
C LEU A 10 -5.53 9.25 7.24
N ALA A 11 -5.71 10.43 6.64
CA ALA A 11 -5.43 11.72 7.29
C ALA A 11 -6.43 12.15 8.37
N ASN A 12 -7.62 11.54 8.44
CA ASN A 12 -8.67 11.95 9.37
C ASN A 12 -9.61 10.79 9.71
N ALA A 13 -10.39 10.97 10.78
CA ALA A 13 -11.31 9.97 11.31
C ALA A 13 -12.40 9.53 10.29
N THR A 14 -12.86 10.43 9.42
CA THR A 14 -13.87 10.10 8.40
C THR A 14 -13.32 9.13 7.36
N ILE A 15 -12.06 9.30 6.93
CA ILE A 15 -11.39 8.37 6.00
C ILE A 15 -11.12 7.03 6.69
N VAL A 16 -10.67 7.04 7.95
CA VAL A 16 -10.46 5.82 8.76
C VAL A 16 -11.77 5.03 8.89
N ALA A 17 -12.86 5.66 9.30
CA ALA A 17 -14.17 5.01 9.40
C ALA A 17 -14.70 4.51 8.05
N ALA A 18 -14.39 5.21 6.95
CA ALA A 18 -14.71 4.72 5.62
C ALA A 18 -13.95 3.43 5.27
N LEU A 19 -12.66 3.36 5.61
CA LEU A 19 -11.85 2.16 5.41
C LEU A 19 -12.37 0.99 6.26
N GLU A 20 -12.67 1.20 7.54
CA GLU A 20 -13.18 0.15 8.43
C GLU A 20 -14.51 -0.44 7.92
N ARG A 21 -15.42 0.39 7.39
CA ARG A 21 -16.64 -0.11 6.74
C ARG A 21 -16.37 -0.93 5.48
N LEU A 22 -15.32 -0.63 4.73
CA LEU A 22 -14.94 -1.44 3.57
C LEU A 22 -14.31 -2.76 4.00
N LEU A 23 -13.49 -2.74 5.06
CA LEU A 23 -12.85 -3.92 5.64
C LEU A 23 -13.83 -4.84 6.37
N ASP A 24 -14.93 -4.29 6.89
CA ASP A 24 -15.88 -4.97 7.78
C ASP A 24 -15.20 -5.44 9.10
N LYS A 25 -14.16 -4.72 9.52
CA LYS A 25 -13.39 -4.92 10.76
C LYS A 25 -12.57 -3.66 11.09
N PRO A 26 -12.16 -3.47 12.35
CA PRO A 26 -11.21 -2.42 12.71
C PRO A 26 -9.90 -2.57 11.95
N ILE A 27 -9.25 -1.46 11.59
CA ILE A 27 -7.97 -1.52 10.85
C ILE A 27 -6.92 -2.30 11.66
N GLY A 28 -6.92 -2.15 13.00
CA GLY A 28 -5.96 -2.81 13.90
C GLY A 28 -6.08 -4.34 13.96
N GLU A 29 -7.11 -4.91 13.34
CA GLU A 29 -7.34 -6.35 13.18
C GLU A 29 -7.18 -6.80 11.72
N ALA A 30 -6.84 -5.87 10.82
CA ALA A 30 -6.66 -6.10 9.39
C ALA A 30 -5.18 -6.10 9.01
N THR A 31 -4.86 -6.85 7.98
CA THR A 31 -3.53 -6.94 7.37
C THR A 31 -3.47 -6.13 6.08
N VAL A 32 -2.30 -5.56 5.77
CA VAL A 32 -2.13 -4.73 4.56
C VAL A 32 -0.85 -5.05 3.82
N MET A 33 -0.92 -5.06 2.49
CA MET A 33 0.24 -5.01 1.61
C MET A 33 0.43 -3.59 1.08
N TYR A 34 1.55 -2.95 1.41
CA TYR A 34 1.87 -1.59 0.95
C TYR A 34 2.72 -1.60 -0.33
N VAL A 35 2.33 -0.78 -1.31
CA VAL A 35 3.03 -0.60 -2.59
C VAL A 35 3.70 0.79 -2.63
N PRO A 36 5.01 0.91 -2.36
CA PRO A 36 5.72 2.20 -2.30
C PRO A 36 6.26 2.69 -3.65
N THR A 37 6.08 1.93 -4.73
CA THR A 37 6.82 2.08 -6.01
C THR A 37 6.83 3.50 -6.57
N ALA A 38 5.74 4.27 -6.40
CA ALA A 38 5.64 5.66 -6.88
C ALA A 38 6.75 6.59 -6.30
N LEU A 39 7.28 6.26 -5.12
CA LEU A 39 8.28 7.07 -4.43
C LEU A 39 9.64 7.02 -5.10
N HIS A 40 10.00 5.94 -5.80
CA HIS A 40 11.32 5.81 -6.45
C HIS A 40 11.57 6.87 -7.53
N ALA A 41 10.50 7.36 -8.16
CA ALA A 41 10.56 8.43 -9.16
C ALA A 41 10.10 9.80 -8.61
N THR A 42 10.07 9.97 -7.29
CA THR A 42 9.73 11.22 -6.62
C THR A 42 11.00 11.88 -6.07
N PRO A 43 11.26 13.18 -6.30
CA PRO A 43 12.39 13.88 -5.68
C PRO A 43 12.37 13.75 -4.15
N GLY A 44 13.45 13.26 -3.55
CA GLY A 44 13.51 12.98 -2.11
C GLY A 44 12.74 11.72 -1.66
N GLY A 45 12.20 10.95 -2.59
CA GLY A 45 11.32 9.81 -2.35
C GLY A 45 11.90 8.71 -1.46
N ALA A 46 13.21 8.49 -1.51
CA ALA A 46 13.90 7.52 -0.65
C ALA A 46 13.69 7.79 0.86
N ALA A 47 13.78 9.06 1.28
CA ALA A 47 13.52 9.46 2.66
C ALA A 47 12.00 9.43 2.99
N TYR A 48 11.15 9.72 2.00
CA TYR A 48 9.70 9.66 2.15
C TYR A 48 9.16 8.23 2.31
N GLY A 49 9.79 7.22 1.70
CA GLY A 49 9.37 5.82 1.80
C GLY A 49 9.37 5.32 3.24
N TRP A 50 10.45 5.58 3.98
CA TRP A 50 10.52 5.23 5.39
C TRP A 50 9.46 5.96 6.22
N ARG A 51 9.27 7.27 5.99
CA ARG A 51 8.26 8.07 6.70
C ARG A 51 6.83 7.59 6.41
N MET A 52 6.57 7.10 5.21
CA MET A 52 5.25 6.56 4.86
C MET A 52 4.99 5.22 5.51
N LEU A 53 6.00 4.35 5.59
CA LEU A 53 5.92 3.10 6.35
C LEU A 53 5.70 3.36 7.84
N ASP A 54 6.39 4.36 8.41
CA ASP A 54 6.23 4.74 9.81
C ASP A 54 4.86 5.38 10.10
N ALA A 55 4.24 6.04 9.11
CA ALA A 55 2.88 6.55 9.23
C ALA A 55 1.80 5.45 9.24
N ILE A 56 2.11 4.25 8.74
CA ILE A 56 1.16 3.12 8.69
C ILE A 56 1.41 2.04 9.74
N ARG A 57 2.66 1.84 10.21
CA ARG A 57 3.05 0.70 11.06
C ARG A 57 2.60 0.75 12.52
N PRO A 58 2.72 1.86 13.28
CA PRO A 58 2.59 1.74 14.74
C PRO A 58 1.15 1.86 15.30
N VAL A 59 0.15 2.28 14.51
CA VAL A 59 -1.15 2.70 15.08
C VAL A 59 -2.38 2.11 14.38
N LEU A 60 -2.26 1.54 13.16
CA LEU A 60 -3.44 1.26 12.36
C LEU A 60 -3.62 -0.19 11.94
N TRP A 61 -2.59 -1.00 11.68
CA TRP A 61 -2.76 -2.34 11.09
C TRP A 61 -2.25 -3.46 12.00
N ALA A 62 -2.85 -4.65 11.88
CA ALA A 62 -2.40 -5.86 12.59
C ALA A 62 -1.05 -6.37 12.06
N ASP A 63 -0.86 -6.32 10.74
CA ASP A 63 0.40 -6.65 10.06
C ASP A 63 0.57 -5.84 8.77
N VAL A 64 1.82 -5.56 8.42
CA VAL A 64 2.19 -4.70 7.27
C VAL A 64 3.29 -5.36 6.44
N GLY A 65 2.90 -5.85 5.26
CA GLY A 65 3.80 -6.28 4.20
C GLY A 65 4.19 -5.15 3.24
N ILE A 66 5.24 -5.36 2.47
CA ILE A 66 5.68 -4.45 1.39
C ILE A 66 5.75 -5.25 0.09
N LEU A 67 5.12 -4.74 -0.97
CA LEU A 67 5.21 -5.27 -2.31
C LEU A 67 5.82 -4.21 -3.24
N GLU A 68 7.05 -4.47 -3.68
CA GLU A 68 7.74 -3.60 -4.63
C GLU A 68 7.48 -4.09 -6.06
N LEU A 69 6.70 -3.32 -6.83
CA LEU A 69 6.35 -3.70 -8.20
C LEU A 69 7.59 -3.86 -9.09
N THR A 70 8.66 -3.10 -8.85
CA THR A 70 9.89 -3.17 -9.65
C THR A 70 10.61 -4.52 -9.56
N ALA A 71 10.35 -5.31 -8.52
CA ALA A 71 10.93 -6.65 -8.36
C ALA A 71 10.11 -7.75 -9.05
N LEU A 72 8.81 -7.54 -9.26
CA LEU A 72 7.89 -8.60 -9.67
C LEU A 72 8.16 -9.22 -11.04
N PRO A 73 8.63 -8.49 -12.07
CA PRO A 73 8.91 -9.11 -13.36
C PRO A 73 9.96 -10.22 -13.32
N ASP A 74 10.86 -10.19 -12.32
CA ASP A 74 11.97 -11.13 -12.19
C ASP A 74 11.73 -12.16 -11.07
N VAL A 75 10.66 -12.03 -10.29
CA VAL A 75 10.32 -12.92 -9.17
C VAL A 75 9.12 -13.79 -9.55
N PRO A 76 9.26 -15.13 -9.55
CA PRO A 76 8.15 -16.05 -9.81
C PRO A 76 6.92 -15.77 -8.94
N SER A 77 5.73 -15.78 -9.54
CA SER A 77 4.49 -15.39 -8.88
C SER A 77 4.11 -16.27 -7.69
N ASP A 78 4.52 -17.54 -7.69
CA ASP A 78 4.35 -18.45 -6.55
C ASP A 78 5.07 -18.00 -5.27
N ARG A 79 6.03 -17.07 -5.37
CA ARG A 79 6.77 -16.51 -4.24
C ARG A 79 6.11 -15.30 -3.57
N TRP A 80 5.19 -14.60 -4.24
CA TRP A 80 4.62 -13.35 -3.74
C TRP A 80 3.10 -13.26 -3.85
N LEU A 81 2.50 -13.94 -4.82
CA LEU A 81 1.06 -13.90 -5.04
C LEU A 81 0.26 -14.49 -3.86
N PRO A 82 0.69 -15.58 -3.18
CA PRO A 82 -0.02 -16.09 -2.02
C PRO A 82 -0.12 -15.06 -0.88
N ASP A 83 0.97 -14.35 -0.59
CA ASP A 83 1.00 -13.32 0.45
C ASP A 83 0.09 -12.13 0.07
N LEU A 84 0.09 -11.73 -1.20
CA LEU A 84 -0.81 -10.66 -1.69
C LEU A 84 -2.29 -11.07 -1.62
N GLN A 85 -2.61 -12.34 -1.85
CA GLN A 85 -3.99 -12.85 -1.76
C GLN A 85 -4.48 -13.03 -0.33
N ALA A 86 -3.56 -13.15 0.64
CA ALA A 86 -3.88 -13.36 2.04
C ALA A 86 -4.20 -12.07 2.82
N VAL A 87 -3.79 -10.89 2.31
CA VAL A 87 -4.01 -9.62 3.01
C VAL A 87 -5.44 -9.10 2.87
N ASP A 88 -5.92 -8.38 3.89
CA ASP A 88 -7.25 -7.75 3.89
C ASP A 88 -7.32 -6.51 2.97
N ALA A 89 -6.19 -5.82 2.77
CA ALA A 89 -6.11 -4.63 1.93
C ALA A 89 -4.79 -4.49 1.18
N ILE A 90 -4.85 -3.78 0.05
CA ILE A 90 -3.68 -3.29 -0.68
C ILE A 90 -3.67 -1.77 -0.57
N ALA A 91 -2.61 -1.22 0.03
CA ALA A 91 -2.42 0.21 0.15
C ALA A 91 -1.40 0.67 -0.90
N VAL A 92 -1.83 1.51 -1.84
CA VAL A 92 -0.95 2.03 -2.90
C VAL A 92 -0.45 3.43 -2.51
N GLY A 93 0.86 3.57 -2.35
CA GLY A 93 1.49 4.82 -1.96
C GLY A 93 1.41 5.91 -3.03
N GLY A 94 1.29 7.16 -2.59
CA GLY A 94 1.41 8.33 -3.45
C GLY A 94 2.85 8.56 -3.92
N GLY A 95 3.03 9.47 -4.89
CA GLY A 95 4.32 9.79 -5.48
C GLY A 95 4.17 10.09 -6.98
N ASN A 96 5.08 9.58 -7.78
CA ASN A 96 5.06 9.75 -9.24
C ASN A 96 4.05 8.80 -9.89
N THR A 97 2.87 9.32 -10.27
CA THR A 97 1.78 8.53 -10.85
C THR A 97 2.13 7.89 -12.20
N PRO A 98 2.82 8.57 -13.15
CA PRO A 98 3.24 7.92 -14.39
C PRO A 98 4.16 6.71 -14.16
N TYR A 99 5.13 6.81 -13.24
CA TYR A 99 6.03 5.72 -12.88
C TYR A 99 5.28 4.55 -12.24
N LEU A 100 4.35 4.85 -11.33
CA LEU A 100 3.48 3.85 -10.72
C LEU A 100 2.63 3.11 -11.76
N SER A 101 2.00 3.86 -12.68
CA SER A 101 1.18 3.29 -13.77
C SER A 101 2.00 2.38 -14.69
N HIS A 102 3.23 2.78 -15.03
CA HIS A 102 4.14 1.96 -15.81
C HIS A 102 4.41 0.60 -15.15
N TRP A 103 4.73 0.60 -13.85
CA TRP A 103 5.06 -0.64 -13.15
C TRP A 103 3.84 -1.52 -12.91
N PHE A 104 2.66 -0.98 -12.64
CA PHE A 104 1.45 -1.81 -12.57
C PHE A 104 1.12 -2.52 -13.89
N GLN A 105 1.48 -1.95 -15.04
CA GLN A 105 1.26 -2.59 -16.35
C GLN A 105 2.34 -3.62 -16.69
N ARG A 106 3.53 -3.47 -16.11
CA ARG A 106 4.69 -4.31 -16.38
C ARG A 106 4.79 -5.51 -15.43
N SER A 107 4.28 -5.36 -14.21
CA SER A 107 4.43 -6.30 -13.09
C SER A 107 3.27 -7.27 -12.94
#